data_AF-A0A841PQY4-F1
#
_entry.id   AF-A0A841PQY4-F1
#
_cell.length_a   1.000
_cell.length_b   1.000
_cell.length_c   1.000
_cell.angle_alpha   90.00
_cell.angle_beta   90.00
_cell.angle_gamma   90.00
#
_symmetry.space_group_name_H-M   'P 1'
#
loop_
_entity.id
_entity.type
_entity.pdbx_description
1 polymer ?
#
loop_
_entity_poly.entity_id
_entity_poly.type
_entity_poly.pdbx_seq_one_letter_code
_entity_poly.pdbx_strand_id
1 'polypeptide(L)'
;MVTESLFLALGFAAAAFFIGDGLKNFKSSNGNDFNFKEMFSETTPELIKENQLHYYIGLSKQDARSLIQEYPDIPHITINGQVYYPSAKLREWIKNIGE
;
A
#
# COMPACT_ATOMS: atom_id res chain seq x y z
N MET A 1 22.09 28.59 -39.77
CA MET A 1 22.53 27.21 -39.46
C MET A 1 22.93 26.98 -37.99
N VAL A 2 23.45 27.95 -37.22
CA VAL A 2 23.86 27.69 -35.83
C VAL A 2 22.72 27.83 -34.80
N THR A 3 21.76 28.72 -35.07
CA THR A 3 20.65 29.03 -34.15
C THR A 3 19.64 27.89 -34.00
N GLU A 4 19.29 27.22 -35.10
CA GLU A 4 18.33 26.09 -35.08
C GLU A 4 18.85 24.90 -34.28
N SER A 5 20.15 24.58 -34.42
CA SER A 5 20.80 23.52 -33.64
C SER A 5 20.87 23.86 -32.15
N LEU A 6 20.96 25.16 -31.80
CA LEU A 6 20.97 25.61 -30.41
C LEU A 6 19.62 25.41 -29.71
N PHE A 7 18.52 25.74 -30.40
CA PHE A 7 17.17 25.49 -29.89
C PHE A 7 16.84 24.00 -29.82
N LEU A 8 17.32 23.21 -30.77
CA LEU A 8 17.17 21.75 -30.74
C LEU A 8 17.89 21.14 -29.53
N ALA A 9 19.14 21.56 -29.27
CA ALA A 9 19.90 21.12 -28.11
C ALA A 9 19.23 21.53 -26.78
N LEU A 10 18.69 22.76 -26.72
CA LEU A 10 17.96 23.24 -25.55
C LEU A 10 16.67 22.44 -25.31
N GLY A 11 15.97 22.04 -26.37
CA GLY A 11 14.79 21.18 -26.31
C GLY A 11 15.11 19.79 -25.75
N PHE A 12 16.19 19.16 -26.21
CA PHE A 12 16.64 17.87 -25.68
C PHE A 12 17.08 17.95 -24.22
N ALA A 13 17.78 19.02 -23.82
CA ALA A 13 18.17 19.23 -22.43
C ALA A 13 16.96 19.40 -21.51
N ALA A 14 15.96 20.19 -21.95
CA ALA A 14 14.71 20.35 -21.22
C ALA A 14 13.95 19.02 -21.09
N ALA A 15 13.83 18.25 -22.18
CA ALA A 15 13.16 16.95 -22.16
C ALA A 15 13.85 15.96 -21.21
N ALA A 16 15.18 15.88 -21.23
CA ALA A 16 15.95 15.04 -20.31
C ALA A 16 15.79 15.48 -18.84
N PHE A 17 15.74 16.79 -18.58
CA PHE A 17 15.47 17.32 -17.24
C PHE A 17 14.07 16.93 -16.76
N PHE A 18 13.02 17.11 -17.57
CA PHE A 18 11.65 16.76 -17.18
C PHE A 18 11.45 15.24 -17.03
N ILE A 19 12.06 14.41 -17.88
CA ILE A 19 12.02 12.96 -17.75
C ILE A 19 12.76 12.54 -16.46
N GLY A 20 13.95 13.08 -16.22
CA GLY A 20 14.72 12.80 -15.01
C GLY A 20 14.00 13.24 -13.74
N ASP A 21 13.39 14.43 -13.73
CA ASP A 21 12.66 14.97 -12.60
C ASP A 21 11.32 14.26 -12.35
N GLY A 22 10.62 13.88 -13.42
CA GLY A 22 9.42 13.05 -13.36
C GLY A 22 9.70 11.65 -12.79
N LEU A 23 10.87 11.07 -13.09
CA LEU A 23 11.27 9.77 -12.57
C LEU A 23 11.73 9.80 -11.10
N LYS A 24 12.11 10.96 -10.53
CA LYS A 24 12.50 11.07 -9.11
C LYS A 24 11.37 10.72 -8.16
N ASN A 25 10.13 11.04 -8.53
CA ASN A 25 8.93 10.71 -7.75
C ASN A 25 8.29 9.36 -8.16
N PHE A 26 8.81 8.71 -9.21
CA PHE A 26 8.35 7.39 -9.62
C PHE A 26 8.78 6.29 -8.63
N LYS A 27 9.73 6.60 -7.73
CA LYS A 27 10.19 5.71 -6.66
C LYS A 27 9.29 5.80 -5.41
N SER A 28 7.98 5.63 -5.60
CA SER A 28 7.05 5.28 -4.52
C SER A 28 5.86 4.48 -5.06
N SER A 29 6.16 3.39 -5.77
CA SER A 29 5.29 2.21 -5.87
C SER A 29 6.05 1.00 -6.44
N ASN A 30 7.34 0.84 -6.12
CA ASN A 30 7.91 -0.52 -6.05
C ASN A 30 7.37 -1.06 -4.70
N GLY A 31 6.34 -1.88 -4.64
CA GLY A 31 6.32 -3.15 -5.36
C GLY A 31 7.46 -4.00 -4.79
N ASN A 32 7.31 -4.45 -3.53
CA ASN A 32 7.93 -5.63 -2.90
C ASN A 32 8.58 -5.47 -1.52
N ASP A 33 8.58 -4.29 -0.89
CA ASP A 33 8.84 -4.21 0.56
C ASP A 33 7.53 -3.94 1.31
N PHE A 34 6.74 -5.01 1.53
CA PHE A 34 5.65 -5.01 2.51
C PHE A 34 6.24 -4.90 3.91
N ASN A 35 6.75 -3.72 4.26
CA ASN A 35 7.12 -3.40 5.61
C ASN A 35 5.83 -3.31 6.42
N PHE A 36 5.46 -4.41 7.09
CA PHE A 36 4.36 -4.45 8.06
C PHE A 36 4.43 -3.17 8.92
N LYS A 37 5.61 -2.76 9.37
CA LYS A 37 5.80 -1.57 10.21
C LYS A 37 5.31 -0.23 9.63
N GLU A 38 5.33 -0.02 8.31
CA GLU A 38 4.83 1.21 7.66
C GLU A 38 3.30 1.20 7.51
N MET A 39 2.72 0.02 7.34
CA MET A 39 1.28 -0.21 7.25
C MET A 39 0.53 0.09 8.55
N PHE A 40 1.22 0.08 9.70
CA PHE A 40 0.68 0.39 11.03
C PHE A 40 1.22 1.71 11.62
N SER A 41 1.70 2.65 10.78
CA SER A 41 2.17 3.99 11.20
C SER A 41 1.04 4.89 11.77
N GLU A 42 1.35 6.07 12.32
CA GLU A 42 0.35 6.93 13.01
C GLU A 42 -0.85 7.37 12.14
N THR A 43 -0.76 7.24 10.81
CA THR A 43 -1.83 7.53 9.85
C THR A 43 -2.73 6.32 9.55
N THR A 44 -2.53 5.21 10.24
CA THR A 44 -3.27 3.98 9.94
C THR A 44 -4.73 4.09 10.37
N PRO A 45 -5.69 3.72 9.50
CA PRO A 45 -7.09 3.69 9.89
C PRO A 45 -7.30 2.84 11.15
N GLU A 46 -8.06 3.36 12.12
CA GLU A 46 -8.44 2.59 13.31
C GLU A 46 -9.27 1.36 12.95
N LEU A 47 -10.03 1.45 11.85
CA LEU A 47 -10.92 0.42 11.34
C LEU A 47 -10.60 0.10 9.88
N ILE A 48 -10.38 -1.18 9.59
CA ILE A 48 -10.09 -1.68 8.25
C ILE A 48 -11.32 -2.40 7.71
N LYS A 49 -11.78 -2.04 6.51
CA LYS A 49 -12.88 -2.77 5.85
C LYS A 49 -12.44 -4.18 5.49
N GLU A 50 -13.36 -5.14 5.53
CA GLU A 50 -13.08 -6.53 5.11
C GLU A 50 -12.45 -6.64 3.72
N ASN A 51 -12.94 -5.85 2.76
CA ASN A 51 -12.40 -5.85 1.41
C ASN A 51 -10.97 -5.28 1.31
N GLN A 52 -10.50 -4.53 2.31
CA GLN A 52 -9.15 -3.97 2.42
C GLN A 52 -8.25 -4.77 3.36
N LEU A 53 -8.80 -5.77 4.07
CA LEU A 53 -8.06 -6.57 5.03
C LEU A 53 -6.80 -7.19 4.41
N HIS A 54 -6.93 -7.79 3.21
CA HIS A 54 -5.83 -8.43 2.48
C HIS A 54 -4.62 -7.50 2.28
N TYR A 55 -4.88 -6.22 1.95
CA TYR A 55 -3.83 -5.23 1.83
C TYR A 55 -3.14 -5.07 3.17
N TYR A 56 -3.91 -4.89 4.24
CA TYR A 56 -3.45 -4.60 5.59
C TYR A 56 -2.63 -5.69 6.28
N ILE A 57 -2.88 -6.96 5.93
CA ILE A 57 -2.17 -8.10 6.51
C ILE A 57 -1.10 -8.67 5.56
N GLY A 58 -0.90 -8.03 4.40
CA GLY A 58 0.09 -8.48 3.41
C GLY A 58 -0.21 -9.84 2.77
N LEU A 59 -1.48 -10.26 2.75
CA LEU A 59 -1.91 -11.52 2.14
C LEU A 59 -2.55 -11.29 0.77
N SER A 60 -2.56 -12.35 -0.05
CA SER A 60 -3.39 -12.34 -1.25
C SER A 60 -4.87 -12.22 -0.85
N LYS A 61 -5.71 -11.68 -1.76
CA LYS A 61 -7.16 -11.58 -1.52
C LYS A 61 -7.81 -12.94 -1.25
N GLN A 62 -7.25 -14.02 -1.81
CA GLN A 62 -7.74 -15.38 -1.59
C GLN A 62 -7.36 -15.86 -0.19
N ASP A 63 -6.09 -15.73 0.19
CA ASP A 63 -5.62 -16.20 1.50
C ASP A 63 -6.23 -15.41 2.65
N ALA A 64 -6.45 -14.11 2.46
CA ALA A 64 -7.18 -13.29 3.43
C ALA A 64 -8.63 -13.78 3.63
N ARG A 65 -9.28 -14.30 2.58
CA ARG A 65 -10.62 -14.90 2.71
C ARG A 65 -10.57 -16.23 3.42
N SER A 66 -9.60 -17.08 3.08
CA SER A 66 -9.38 -18.34 3.78
C SER A 66 -9.11 -18.11 5.26
N LEU A 67 -8.29 -17.11 5.61
CA LEU A 67 -8.02 -16.72 6.99
C LEU A 67 -9.30 -16.36 7.77
N ILE A 68 -10.19 -15.54 7.18
CA ILE A 68 -11.46 -15.19 7.82
C ILE A 68 -12.36 -16.42 8.00
N GLN A 69 -12.32 -17.37 7.07
CA GLN A 69 -13.13 -18.60 7.13
C GLN A 69 -12.58 -19.61 8.15
N GLU A 70 -11.27 -19.76 8.21
CA GLU A 70 -10.57 -20.67 9.10
C GLU A 70 -10.58 -20.16 10.55
N TYR A 71 -10.54 -18.84 10.73
CA TYR A 71 -10.51 -18.18 12.03
C TYR A 71 -11.69 -17.21 12.22
N PRO A 72 -12.90 -17.72 12.50
CA PRO A 72 -14.08 -16.89 12.71
C PRO A 72 -14.01 -16.02 13.98
N ASP A 73 -13.08 -16.30 14.88
CA ASP A 73 -12.79 -15.56 16.12
C ASP A 73 -11.94 -14.30 15.88
N ILE A 74 -11.50 -14.05 14.65
CA ILE A 74 -10.77 -12.85 14.25
C ILE A 74 -11.48 -11.58 14.77
N PRO A 75 -10.77 -10.64 15.43
CA PRO A 75 -11.39 -9.47 16.02
C PRO A 75 -12.02 -8.57 14.95
N HIS A 76 -13.34 -8.49 14.98
CA HIS A 76 -14.13 -7.70 14.04
C HIS A 76 -15.28 -6.98 14.75
N ILE A 77 -15.83 -5.98 14.08
CA ILE A 77 -17.04 -5.25 14.45
C ILE A 77 -17.92 -5.05 13.22
N THR A 78 -19.22 -4.96 13.42
CA THR A 78 -20.18 -4.72 12.33
C THR A 78 -20.81 -3.34 12.48
N ILE A 79 -20.64 -2.49 11.48
CA ILE A 79 -21.20 -1.14 11.42
C ILE A 79 -22.02 -1.04 10.13
N ASN A 80 -23.32 -0.75 10.24
CA ASN A 80 -24.25 -0.67 9.09
C ASN A 80 -24.24 -1.92 8.19
N GLY A 81 -24.13 -3.11 8.78
CA GLY A 81 -24.08 -4.37 8.03
C GLY A 81 -22.76 -4.64 7.31
N GLN A 82 -21.74 -3.79 7.49
CA GLN A 82 -20.41 -3.98 6.95
C GLN A 82 -19.42 -4.36 8.06
N VAL A 83 -18.57 -5.33 7.77
CA VAL A 83 -17.55 -5.83 8.70
C VAL A 83 -16.29 -4.97 8.63
N TYR A 84 -15.82 -4.57 9.80
CA TYR A 84 -14.58 -3.83 10.01
C TYR A 84 -13.70 -4.55 11.02
N TYR A 85 -12.39 -4.43 10.84
CA TYR A 85 -11.37 -5.03 11.68
C TYR A 85 -10.64 -3.91 12.43
N PRO A 86 -10.69 -3.87 13.77
CA PRO A 86 -9.93 -2.89 14.54
C PRO A 86 -8.43 -3.16 14.40
N SER A 87 -7.68 -2.19 13.87
CA SER A 87 -6.27 -2.36 13.51
C SER A 87 -5.38 -2.83 14.67
N ALA A 88 -5.55 -2.23 15.85
CA ALA A 88 -4.78 -2.59 17.04
C ALA A 88 -5.04 -4.03 17.51
N LYS A 89 -6.30 -4.45 17.57
CA LYS A 89 -6.69 -5.80 17.99
C LYS A 89 -6.30 -6.85 16.95
N LEU A 90 -6.50 -6.55 15.67
CA LEU A 90 -6.09 -7.41 14.58
C LEU A 90 -4.58 -7.68 14.63
N ARG A 91 -3.78 -6.64 14.90
CA ARG A 91 -2.32 -6.78 15.03
C ARG A 91 -1.92 -7.71 16.19
N GLU A 92 -2.54 -7.55 17.36
CA GLU A 92 -2.28 -8.42 18.50
C GLU A 92 -2.71 -9.86 18.20
N TRP A 93 -3.87 -10.02 17.59
CA TRP A 93 -4.37 -11.34 17.20
C TRP A 93 -3.41 -12.05 16.23
N ILE A 94 -2.96 -11.40 15.15
CA ILE A 94 -2.01 -11.99 14.18
C ILE A 94 -0.70 -12.42 14.84
N LYS A 95 -0.23 -11.70 15.86
CA LYS A 95 0.99 -12.10 16.60
C LYS A 95 0.80 -13.41 17.37
N ASN A 96 -0.42 -13.70 17.80
CA ASN A 96 -0.73 -14.84 18.66
C ASN A 96 -1.20 -16.08 17.89
N ILE A 97 -1.61 -15.95 16.61
CA ILE A 97 -2.12 -17.12 15.85
C ILE A 97 -1.03 -18.08 15.37
N GLY A 98 0.24 -17.68 15.42
CA GLY A 98 1.39 -18.44 14.94
C GLY A 98 2.29 -19.01 16.03
N GLU A 99 1.92 -18.83 17.31
CA GLU A 99 2.56 -19.48 18.47
C GLU A 99 1.85 -20.81 18.81
#